data_AF-A0A7Y8X7G4-F1
#
_entry.id   AF-A0A7Y8X7G4-F1
#
_cell.length_a   1.000
_cell.length_b   1.000
_cell.length_c   1.000
_cell.angle_alpha   90.00
_cell.angle_beta   90.00
_cell.angle_gamma   90.00
#
_symmetry.space_group_name_H-M   'P 1'
#
loop_
_entity.id
_entity.type
_entity.pdbx_description
1 polymer ?
#
loop_
_entity_poly.entity_id
_entity_poly.type
_entity_poly.pdbx_seq_one_letter_code
_entity_poly.pdbx_strand_id
1 'polypeptide(L)'
;PDPRIHGPHNRGYDLMDGKPVDVTEWNMSDRFAAGDMISTTRDLERFLVALFRGHVVPEPQLAEIFTVPDIPGATYGAALERHVVNGKEIWGKTGARPGYHTVIAATRDLSRTVVYSVNSTDAKGDGLRTVQRFAFPAFNR
;
A
#
# COMPACT_ATOMS: atom_id res chain seq x y z
N PRO A 1 -12.48 19.34 3.39
CA PRO A 1 -11.62 19.00 2.22
C PRO A 1 -12.51 18.40 1.13
N ASP A 2 -12.12 18.48 -0.14
CA ASP A 2 -12.88 17.90 -1.25
C ASP A 2 -12.96 16.36 -1.08
N PRO A 3 -14.16 15.75 -0.94
CA PRO A 3 -14.29 14.32 -0.68
C PRO A 3 -14.26 13.47 -1.96
N ARG A 4 -14.09 14.09 -3.14
CA ARG A 4 -14.24 13.43 -4.44
C ARG A 4 -12.91 12.98 -5.03
N ILE A 5 -12.96 11.87 -5.77
CA ILE A 5 -11.89 11.44 -6.65
C ILE A 5 -12.08 12.12 -8.01
N HIS A 6 -11.09 12.87 -8.47
CA HIS A 6 -11.14 13.59 -9.75
C HIS A 6 -10.69 12.71 -10.92
N GLY A 7 -11.35 12.83 -12.06
CA GLY A 7 -11.06 12.04 -13.28
C GLY A 7 -11.66 10.64 -13.27
N PRO A 8 -11.34 9.77 -14.24
CA PRO A 8 -11.85 8.40 -14.28
C PRO A 8 -11.36 7.56 -13.08
N HIS A 9 -12.29 6.92 -12.38
CA HIS A 9 -12.01 6.06 -11.23
C HIS A 9 -13.09 4.97 -11.09
N ASN A 10 -12.73 3.88 -10.40
CA ASN A 10 -13.71 2.86 -10.01
C ASN A 10 -14.57 3.38 -8.86
N ARG A 11 -15.83 2.93 -8.79
CA ARG A 11 -16.67 3.14 -7.60
C ARG A 11 -16.16 2.30 -6.45
N GLY A 12 -16.15 2.85 -5.23
CA GLY A 12 -15.80 2.16 -3.99
C GLY A 12 -17.05 1.68 -3.27
N TYR A 13 -17.04 0.46 -2.72
CA TYR A 13 -18.18 -0.09 -1.98
C TYR A 13 -17.75 -0.68 -0.65
N ASP A 14 -18.49 -0.38 0.42
CA ASP A 14 -18.29 -0.97 1.75
C ASP A 14 -19.56 -1.70 2.21
N LEU A 15 -19.44 -2.71 3.07
CA LEU A 15 -20.61 -3.35 3.67
C LEU A 15 -21.08 -2.55 4.89
N MET A 16 -22.26 -1.95 4.81
CA MET A 16 -22.95 -1.30 5.93
C MET A 16 -24.27 -2.03 6.17
N ASP A 17 -24.47 -2.53 7.39
CA ASP A 17 -25.64 -3.35 7.77
C ASP A 17 -25.90 -4.52 6.80
N GLY A 18 -24.81 -5.16 6.35
CA GLY A 18 -24.85 -6.31 5.43
C GLY A 18 -25.15 -5.96 3.97
N LYS A 19 -25.19 -4.67 3.60
CA LYS A 19 -25.48 -4.23 2.24
C LYS A 19 -24.30 -3.44 1.67
N PRO A 20 -23.98 -3.64 0.37
CA PRO A 20 -22.97 -2.81 -0.29
C PRO A 20 -23.50 -1.38 -0.44
N VAL A 21 -22.74 -0.42 0.09
CA VAL A 21 -23.00 1.01 -0.02
C VAL A 21 -21.87 1.65 -0.82
N ASP A 22 -22.23 2.51 -1.79
CA ASP A 22 -21.24 3.31 -2.53
C ASP A 22 -20.60 4.33 -1.58
N VAL A 23 -19.30 4.18 -1.36
CA VAL A 23 -18.44 5.03 -0.51
C VAL A 23 -17.34 5.70 -1.33
N THR A 24 -17.57 5.89 -2.63
CA THR A 24 -16.60 6.54 -3.54
C THR A 24 -16.24 7.93 -3.06
N GLU A 25 -17.22 8.67 -2.57
CA GLU A 25 -17.03 9.98 -1.96
C GLU A 25 -16.94 9.83 -0.45
N TRP A 26 -15.77 10.14 0.10
CA TRP A 26 -15.53 10.01 1.53
C TRP A 26 -14.61 11.12 2.02
N ASN A 27 -15.04 11.81 3.08
CA ASN A 27 -14.21 12.83 3.70
C ASN A 27 -13.10 12.17 4.55
N MET A 28 -11.86 12.23 4.06
CA MET A 28 -10.67 11.70 4.73
C MET A 28 -9.99 12.68 5.70
N SER A 29 -10.70 13.71 6.18
CA SER A 29 -10.12 14.72 7.10
C SER A 29 -9.61 14.12 8.41
N ASP A 30 -10.10 12.95 8.82
CA ASP A 30 -9.64 12.22 10.00
C ASP A 30 -8.31 11.45 9.77
N ARG A 31 -7.82 11.37 8.53
CA ARG A 31 -6.58 10.66 8.18
C ARG A 31 -5.41 11.59 7.91
N PHE A 32 -5.64 12.68 7.20
CA PHE A 32 -4.57 13.60 6.78
C PHE A 32 -3.40 12.79 6.16
N ALA A 33 -2.16 13.11 6.54
CA ALA A 33 -0.94 12.42 6.09
C ALA A 33 -0.92 10.89 6.28
N ALA A 34 -1.79 10.31 7.11
CA ALA A 34 -1.84 8.86 7.32
C ALA A 34 -2.50 8.08 6.18
N GLY A 35 -3.23 8.73 5.26
CA GLY A 35 -3.85 8.03 4.14
C GLY A 35 -4.96 8.75 3.39
N ASP A 36 -4.87 10.07 3.21
CA ASP A 36 -5.79 10.86 2.39
C ASP A 36 -5.40 10.98 0.91
N MET A 37 -4.26 10.42 0.50
CA MET A 37 -3.76 10.54 -0.87
C MET A 37 -4.61 9.76 -1.88
N ILE A 38 -4.86 10.38 -3.04
CA ILE A 38 -5.40 9.73 -4.24
C ILE A 38 -4.25 9.56 -5.24
N SER A 39 -4.15 8.39 -5.87
CA SER A 39 -3.10 8.11 -6.86
C SER A 39 -3.54 7.05 -7.87
N THR A 40 -2.65 6.74 -8.82
CA THR A 40 -2.79 5.63 -9.76
C THR A 40 -1.74 4.55 -9.47
N THR A 41 -1.98 3.32 -9.91
CA THR A 41 -0.98 2.24 -9.76
C THR A 41 0.35 2.60 -10.43
N ARG A 42 0.29 3.27 -11.59
CA ARG A 42 1.46 3.77 -12.32
C ARG A 42 2.25 4.80 -11.51
N ASP A 43 1.57 5.77 -10.90
CA ASP A 43 2.26 6.84 -10.17
C ASP A 43 2.80 6.32 -8.82
N LEU A 44 2.09 5.39 -8.19
CA LEU A 44 2.58 4.67 -7.01
C LEU A 44 3.83 3.83 -7.32
N GLU A 45 3.87 3.13 -8.46
CA GLU A 45 5.06 2.39 -8.87
C GLU A 45 6.23 3.34 -9.16
N ARG A 46 5.98 4.45 -9.86
CA ARG A 46 7.00 5.49 -10.10
C ARG A 46 7.57 6.02 -8.80
N PHE A 47 6.70 6.34 -7.82
CA PHE A 47 7.11 6.78 -6.50
C PHE A 47 7.96 5.72 -5.80
N LEU A 48 7.51 4.46 -5.77
CA LEU A 48 8.22 3.36 -5.13
C LEU A 48 9.63 3.17 -5.72
N VAL A 49 9.74 3.15 -7.04
CA VAL A 49 11.02 3.01 -7.74
C VAL A 49 11.93 4.22 -7.48
N ALA A 50 11.39 5.44 -7.47
CA ALA A 50 12.15 6.64 -7.18
C ALA A 50 12.65 6.65 -5.71
N LEU A 51 11.82 6.21 -4.77
CA LEU A 51 12.16 6.09 -3.36
C LEU A 51 13.34 5.14 -3.16
N PHE A 52 13.24 3.92 -3.70
CA PHE A 52 14.27 2.89 -3.54
C PHE A 52 15.59 3.26 -4.23
N ARG A 53 15.55 4.13 -5.24
CA ARG A 53 16.75 4.70 -5.90
C ARG A 53 17.34 5.92 -5.17
N GLY A 54 16.74 6.36 -4.05
CA GLY A 54 17.21 7.52 -3.30
C GLY A 54 16.93 8.86 -3.96
N HIS A 55 15.92 8.94 -4.85
CA HIS A 55 15.53 10.20 -5.49
C HIS A 55 14.47 10.99 -4.71
N VAL A 56 13.91 10.41 -3.64
CA VAL A 56 12.83 11.04 -2.85
C VAL A 56 13.36 11.61 -1.53
N VAL A 57 14.29 10.90 -0.90
CA VAL A 57 14.91 11.30 0.38
C VAL A 57 16.42 11.11 0.30
N PRO A 58 17.22 11.85 1.09
CA PRO A 58 18.65 11.64 1.17
C PRO A 58 19.00 10.25 1.73
N GLU A 59 20.23 9.80 1.47
CA GLU A 59 20.70 8.44 1.78
C GLU A 59 20.53 8.04 3.27
N PRO A 60 20.79 8.92 4.27
CA PRO A 60 20.52 8.59 5.67
C PRO A 60 19.06 8.25 5.95
N GLN A 61 18.10 9.04 5.42
CA GLN A 61 16.67 8.76 5.59
C GLN A 61 16.23 7.52 4.79
N LEU A 62 16.85 7.25 3.64
CA LEU A 62 16.57 6.04 2.88
C LEU A 62 17.00 4.79 3.66
N ALA A 63 18.13 4.84 4.37
CA ALA A 63 18.57 3.74 5.21
C ALA A 63 17.54 3.42 6.32
N GLU A 64 16.92 4.43 6.92
CA GLU A 64 15.87 4.27 7.94
C GLU A 64 14.61 3.55 7.41
N ILE A 65 14.28 3.72 6.12
CA ILE A 65 13.15 3.01 5.50
C ILE A 65 13.39 1.50 5.49
N PHE A 66 14.64 1.08 5.32
CA PHE A 66 15.06 -0.32 5.26
C PHE A 66 15.63 -0.86 6.58
N THR A 67 15.47 -0.12 7.68
CA THR A 67 15.94 -0.51 9.01
C THR A 67 14.75 -0.82 9.89
N VAL A 68 14.68 -2.05 10.39
CA VAL A 68 13.72 -2.44 11.44
C VAL A 68 14.36 -2.24 12.82
N PRO A 69 13.61 -1.81 13.85
CA PRO A 69 14.13 -1.72 15.21
C PRO A 69 14.66 -3.07 15.71
N ASP A 70 15.73 -3.05 16.50
CA ASP A 70 16.32 -4.25 17.10
C ASP A 70 15.51 -4.71 18.33
N ILE A 71 14.27 -5.13 18.08
CA ILE A 71 13.39 -5.75 19.07
C ILE A 71 12.77 -7.03 18.49
N PRO A 72 12.53 -8.06 19.31
CA PRO A 72 11.94 -9.30 18.85
C PRO A 72 10.62 -9.07 18.09
N GLY A 73 10.54 -9.60 16.87
CA GLY A 73 9.32 -9.55 16.04
C GLY A 73 9.11 -8.27 15.23
N ALA A 74 10.03 -7.30 15.25
CA ALA A 74 9.90 -6.10 14.44
C ALA A 74 9.95 -6.39 12.92
N THR A 75 8.92 -5.93 12.21
CA THR A 75 8.82 -5.99 10.75
C THR A 75 8.72 -4.61 10.09
N TYR A 76 8.39 -3.55 10.85
CA TYR A 76 8.22 -2.20 10.30
C TYR A 76 9.50 -1.39 10.41
N GLY A 77 9.93 -0.79 9.30
CA GLY A 77 10.88 0.33 9.27
C GLY A 77 10.17 1.66 9.16
N ALA A 78 10.88 2.71 8.73
CA ALA A 78 10.26 4.00 8.44
C ALA A 78 9.37 3.89 7.19
N ALA A 79 8.04 3.82 7.39
CA ALA A 79 6.98 3.76 6.38
C ALA A 79 6.74 2.42 5.67
N LEU A 80 7.70 1.49 5.59
CA LEU A 80 7.52 0.19 4.94
C LEU A 80 7.65 -0.97 5.92
N GLU A 81 6.90 -2.04 5.65
CA GLU A 81 7.02 -3.32 6.34
C GLU A 81 7.87 -4.29 5.53
N ARG A 82 8.81 -4.95 6.20
CA ARG A 82 9.64 -6.03 5.70
C ARG A 82 8.92 -7.37 5.84
N HIS A 83 8.85 -8.10 4.73
CA HIS A 83 8.41 -9.50 4.69
C HIS A 83 9.46 -10.37 4.01
N VAL A 84 9.47 -11.67 4.33
CA VAL A 84 10.26 -12.66 3.60
C VAL A 84 9.30 -13.60 2.89
N VAL A 85 9.30 -13.57 1.56
CA VAL A 85 8.44 -14.41 0.72
C VAL A 85 9.33 -15.27 -0.15
N ASN A 86 9.29 -16.59 0.04
CA ASN A 86 10.10 -17.57 -0.69
C ASN A 86 11.61 -17.24 -0.69
N GLY A 87 12.13 -16.84 0.47
CA GLY A 87 13.55 -16.49 0.64
C GLY A 87 13.94 -15.10 0.09
N LYS A 88 13.00 -14.33 -0.45
CA LYS A 88 13.23 -12.95 -0.91
C LYS A 88 12.73 -11.97 0.13
N GLU A 89 13.61 -11.04 0.50
CA GLU A 89 13.22 -9.88 1.30
C GLU A 89 12.43 -8.90 0.42
N ILE A 90 11.21 -8.58 0.85
CA ILE A 90 10.33 -7.61 0.23
C ILE A 90 9.99 -6.50 1.23
N TRP A 91 9.90 -5.28 0.72
CA TRP A 91 9.51 -4.11 1.48
C TRP A 91 8.26 -3.50 0.87
N GLY A 92 7.22 -3.31 1.67
CA GLY A 92 5.94 -2.86 1.14
C GLY A 92 5.04 -2.20 2.16
N LYS A 93 3.94 -1.65 1.64
CA LYS A 93 2.91 -1.00 2.44
C LYS A 93 1.55 -1.36 1.90
N THR A 94 0.64 -1.71 2.81
CA THR A 94 -0.78 -1.86 2.53
C THR A 94 -1.52 -0.55 2.84
N GLY A 95 -2.62 -0.32 2.13
CA GLY A 95 -3.56 0.76 2.35
C GLY A 95 -4.98 0.23 2.26
N ALA A 96 -5.77 0.44 3.31
CA ALA A 96 -7.17 0.05 3.38
C ALA A 96 -8.02 1.28 3.70
N ARG A 97 -8.94 1.61 2.81
CA ARG A 97 -9.93 2.68 2.94
C ARG A 97 -11.31 2.12 2.57
N PRO A 98 -12.42 2.74 3.02
CA PRO A 98 -13.75 2.35 2.58
C PRO A 98 -13.79 2.17 1.05
N GLY A 99 -14.16 0.97 0.61
CA GLY A 99 -14.24 0.64 -0.82
C GLY A 99 -12.95 0.28 -1.54
N TYR A 100 -11.77 0.44 -0.94
CA TYR A 100 -10.48 0.28 -1.63
C TYR A 100 -9.40 -0.40 -0.77
N HIS A 101 -8.71 -1.37 -1.37
CA HIS A 101 -7.49 -1.96 -0.83
C HIS A 101 -6.34 -1.82 -1.84
N THR A 102 -5.23 -1.25 -1.41
CA THR A 102 -4.06 -0.94 -2.25
C THR A 102 -2.79 -1.47 -1.62
N VAL A 103 -1.84 -1.91 -2.45
CA VAL A 103 -0.51 -2.34 -2.01
C VAL A 103 0.55 -1.77 -2.94
N ILE A 104 1.67 -1.38 -2.34
CA ILE A 104 2.95 -1.20 -3.01
C ILE A 104 3.97 -2.13 -2.35
N ALA A 105 4.80 -2.82 -3.13
CA ALA A 105 5.88 -3.65 -2.62
C ALA A 105 7.00 -3.82 -3.64
N ALA A 106 8.24 -3.96 -3.19
CA ALA A 106 9.37 -4.27 -4.04
C ALA A 106 10.45 -5.07 -3.30
N THR A 107 11.29 -5.76 -4.06
CA THR A 107 12.61 -6.19 -3.56
C THR A 107 13.53 -4.97 -3.44
N ARG A 108 14.50 -5.04 -2.52
CA ARG A 108 15.42 -3.90 -2.26
C ARG A 108 16.23 -3.49 -3.49
N ASP A 109 16.58 -4.46 -4.34
CA ASP A 109 17.30 -4.26 -5.60
C ASP A 109 16.40 -3.86 -6.78
N LEU A 110 15.09 -3.71 -6.56
CA LEU A 110 14.08 -3.44 -7.58
C LEU A 110 14.00 -4.47 -8.71
N SER A 111 14.52 -5.69 -8.52
CA SER A 111 14.35 -6.78 -9.50
C SER A 111 12.89 -7.20 -9.68
N ARG A 112 12.03 -6.90 -8.69
CA ARG A 112 10.57 -7.06 -8.75
C ARG A 112 9.86 -5.92 -8.03
N THR A 113 8.82 -5.39 -8.67
CA THR A 113 7.84 -4.45 -8.10
C THR A 113 6.43 -5.03 -8.22
N VAL A 114 5.57 -4.68 -7.27
CA VAL A 114 4.14 -4.94 -7.31
C VAL A 114 3.40 -3.69 -6.84
N VAL A 115 2.45 -3.26 -7.65
CA VAL A 115 1.45 -2.28 -7.25
C VAL A 115 0.09 -2.74 -7.72
N TYR A 116 -0.89 -2.79 -6.81
CA TYR A 116 -2.28 -3.02 -7.18
C TYR A 116 -3.23 -2.17 -6.35
N SER A 117 -4.41 -1.94 -6.90
CA SER A 117 -5.57 -1.40 -6.19
C SER A 117 -6.79 -2.21 -6.60
N VAL A 118 -7.55 -2.68 -5.63
CA VAL A 118 -8.79 -3.44 -5.84
C VAL A 118 -9.89 -2.83 -4.99
N ASN A 119 -11.12 -2.97 -5.46
CA ASN A 119 -12.27 -2.70 -4.62
C ASN A 119 -12.38 -3.75 -3.52
N SER A 120 -12.69 -3.31 -2.31
CA SER A 120 -12.91 -4.20 -1.18
C SER A 120 -14.02 -3.66 -0.30
N THR A 121 -14.95 -4.55 0.06
CA THR A 121 -16.09 -4.27 0.91
C THR A 121 -15.83 -4.58 2.39
N ASP A 122 -14.60 -4.99 2.71
CA ASP A 122 -14.01 -5.03 4.06
C ASP A 122 -12.48 -5.02 3.90
N ALA A 123 -11.94 -3.87 3.49
CA ALA A 123 -10.52 -3.75 3.14
C ALA A 123 -9.59 -4.06 4.33
N LYS A 124 -10.05 -3.84 5.56
CA LYS A 124 -9.25 -4.13 6.76
C LYS A 124 -9.33 -5.61 7.16
N GLY A 125 -10.50 -6.23 7.10
CA GLY A 125 -10.66 -7.65 7.43
C GLY A 125 -10.02 -8.58 6.39
N ASP A 126 -10.13 -8.24 5.09
CA ASP A 126 -9.62 -9.07 3.99
C ASP A 126 -8.18 -8.75 3.56
N GLY A 127 -7.48 -7.84 4.24
CA GLY A 127 -6.19 -7.30 3.78
C GLY A 127 -5.14 -8.38 3.50
N LEU A 128 -4.91 -9.30 4.45
CA LEU A 128 -3.95 -10.39 4.30
C LEU A 128 -4.34 -11.35 3.16
N ARG A 129 -5.61 -11.74 3.08
CA ARG A 129 -6.13 -12.59 2.01
C ARG A 129 -5.92 -11.94 0.64
N THR A 130 -6.11 -10.62 0.57
CA THR A 130 -5.90 -9.84 -0.65
C THR A 130 -4.42 -9.80 -1.04
N VAL A 131 -3.53 -9.57 -0.07
CA VAL A 131 -2.06 -9.60 -0.28
C VAL A 131 -1.60 -10.99 -0.75
N GLN A 132 -2.06 -12.07 -0.13
CA GLN A 132 -1.73 -13.44 -0.53
C GLN A 132 -2.19 -13.75 -1.96
N ARG A 133 -3.34 -13.20 -2.37
CA ARG A 133 -3.91 -13.41 -3.70
C ARG A 133 -3.20 -12.59 -4.79
N PHE A 134 -2.86 -11.34 -4.51
CA PHE A 134 -2.43 -10.38 -5.53
C PHE A 134 -0.97 -9.93 -5.43
N ALA A 135 -0.34 -9.96 -4.25
CA ALA A 135 1.05 -9.52 -4.07
C ALA A 135 2.05 -10.68 -4.07
N PHE A 136 1.89 -11.64 -3.16
CA PHE A 136 2.89 -12.70 -2.95
C PHE A 136 3.24 -13.48 -4.23
N PRO A 137 2.28 -13.85 -5.11
CA PRO A 137 2.61 -14.59 -6.33
C PRO A 137 3.64 -13.92 -7.24
N ALA A 138 3.74 -12.59 -7.22
CA ALA A 138 4.71 -11.86 -8.03
C ALA A 138 6.18 -12.06 -7.58
N PHE A 139 6.40 -12.50 -6.34
CA PHE A 139 7.71 -12.75 -5.76
C PHE A 139 8.09 -14.24 -5.72
N ASN A 140 7.22 -15.13 -6.23
CA ASN A 140 7.44 -16.58 -6.25
C ASN A 140 8.45 -17.06 -7.33
N ARG A 141 8.95 -16.16 -8.19
CA ARG A 141 9.88 -16.46 -9.29
C ARG A 141 11.15 -15.66 -9.12
#